data_AF-A0AAQ4FBP4-F1
#
_entry.id   AF-A0AAQ4FBP4-F1
#
_cell.length_a   1.000
_cell.length_b   1.000
_cell.length_c   1.000
_cell.angle_alpha   90.00
_cell.angle_beta   90.00
_cell.angle_gamma   90.00
#
_symmetry.space_group_name_H-M   'P 1'
#
loop_
_entity.id
_entity.type
_entity.pdbx_description
1 polymer ?
#
loop_
_entity_poly.entity_id
_entity_poly.type
_entity_poly.pdbx_seq_one_letter_code
_entity_poly.pdbx_strand_id
1 'polypeptide(L)'
;MIREISAITETVLNRDDSITCLIVLAVAASFIGIVALLLLHGGQARQGPRIGDCTNESCKRPCRDLDLLTNPHADPCQDFYGHVCHRWQQKTAASSGNPVTFLRYERRELMRHINYTLSGMNRAKPASFALYKVAKFYESCERFVRMGTASVSEALLPFRYYGRKLLNMSTFPQVVRYIVQLSLARGIQTVLDISLNRFPEAVSLRLLRGQTLSRKMNTKPTLSLKKYLIQLMGEVSGMLGHRINVTVILDIEQKLRKYMAWERREQRQSIAILRDLTADMRLNEWLDVINADLPQQHKVNTESMISIDSVDLIQLLLSFFRVLGKDGVVYLFVQILLHGFRFDYLRGVSSNVTESIVSSCLRATQSVMRNTRGLAGAVTERRASARWVASQDQQGYDADKAGRYHQNDQARNGIVVVQHSLG
;
A
#
# COMPACT_ATOMS: atom_id res chain seq x y z
N MET A 1 -3.94 25.95 53.66
CA MET A 1 -2.51 26.08 54.00
C MET A 1 -2.11 27.49 54.48
N ILE A 2 -1.87 28.52 53.64
CA ILE A 2 -1.45 29.86 54.17
C ILE A 2 -2.49 30.49 55.13
N ARG A 3 -3.79 30.33 54.85
CA ARG A 3 -4.88 30.79 55.75
C ARG A 3 -5.07 29.95 57.01
N GLU A 4 -4.62 28.69 57.02
CA GLU A 4 -4.71 27.83 58.21
C GLU A 4 -3.51 28.02 59.14
N ILE A 5 -2.36 28.40 58.57
CA ILE A 5 -1.14 28.72 59.34
C ILE A 5 -1.34 30.02 60.14
N SER A 6 -2.06 31.01 59.62
CA SER A 6 -2.28 32.27 60.37
C SER A 6 -3.16 32.09 61.61
N ALA A 7 -4.18 31.21 61.56
CA ALA A 7 -5.07 30.95 62.69
C ALA A 7 -4.37 30.22 63.87
N ILE A 8 -3.37 29.39 63.58
CA ILE A 8 -2.56 28.72 64.59
C ILE A 8 -1.54 29.68 65.22
N THR A 9 -1.12 30.72 64.48
CA THR A 9 -0.11 31.68 64.98
C THR A 9 -0.69 32.66 66.01
N GLU A 10 -1.96 33.06 65.88
CA GLU A 10 -2.63 33.94 66.84
C GLU A 10 -2.92 33.28 68.20
N THR A 11 -3.13 31.97 68.24
CA THR A 11 -3.44 31.25 69.50
C THR A 11 -2.21 30.95 70.35
N VAL A 12 -1.00 31.00 69.75
CA VAL A 12 0.26 30.65 70.43
C VAL A 12 0.96 31.88 71.04
N LEU A 13 0.64 33.09 70.59
CA LEU A 13 1.29 34.33 71.02
C LEU A 13 0.80 34.91 72.37
N ASN A 14 -0.24 34.30 72.98
CA ASN A 14 -0.87 34.85 74.19
C ASN A 14 -0.58 34.05 75.48
N ARG A 15 0.47 33.23 75.49
CA ARG A 15 0.89 32.44 76.66
C ARG A 15 2.33 32.80 77.03
N ASP A 16 2.52 33.43 78.19
CA ASP A 16 3.81 33.87 78.75
C ASP A 16 4.67 32.68 79.22
N ASP A 17 5.05 31.82 78.29
CA ASP A 17 5.99 30.74 78.55
C ASP A 17 7.19 30.89 77.61
N SER A 18 8.36 31.14 78.18
CA SER A 18 9.68 31.18 77.52
C SER A 18 9.92 29.98 76.58
N ILE A 19 9.25 28.86 76.85
CA ILE A 19 9.29 27.63 76.06
C ILE A 19 8.67 27.81 74.67
N THR A 20 7.60 28.59 74.56
CA THR A 20 6.87 28.81 73.31
C THR A 20 7.71 29.58 72.29
N CYS A 21 8.49 30.54 72.76
CA CYS A 21 9.41 31.32 71.91
C CYS A 21 10.54 30.43 71.34
N LEU A 22 11.05 29.51 72.16
CA LEU A 22 12.06 28.54 71.76
C LEU A 22 11.55 27.56 70.69
N ILE A 23 10.30 27.11 70.80
CA ILE A 23 9.66 26.23 69.81
C ILE A 23 9.47 26.97 68.48
N VAL A 24 8.97 28.21 68.52
CA VAL A 24 8.77 29.01 67.29
C VAL A 24 10.09 29.28 66.57
N LEU A 25 11.17 29.60 67.30
CA LEU A 25 12.50 29.79 66.73
C LEU A 25 13.07 28.49 66.13
N ALA A 26 12.86 27.34 66.79
CA ALA A 26 13.31 26.05 66.28
C ALA A 26 12.57 25.66 64.98
N VAL A 27 11.26 25.91 64.90
CA VAL A 27 10.47 25.64 63.69
C VAL A 27 10.88 26.58 62.55
N ALA A 28 11.08 27.87 62.83
CA ALA A 28 11.55 28.83 61.84
C ALA A 28 12.95 28.46 61.30
N ALA A 29 13.89 28.09 62.18
CA ALA A 29 15.23 27.65 61.79
C ALA A 29 15.20 26.36 60.95
N SER A 30 14.35 25.40 61.33
CA SER A 30 14.14 24.16 60.57
C SER A 30 13.57 24.46 59.17
N PHE A 31 12.58 25.34 59.08
CA PHE A 31 11.99 25.71 57.79
C PHE A 31 12.99 26.41 56.88
N ILE A 32 13.77 27.35 57.40
CA ILE A 32 14.86 28.02 56.66
C ILE A 32 15.91 27.00 56.22
N GLY A 33 16.28 26.05 57.09
CA GLY A 33 17.19 24.95 56.78
C GLY A 33 16.67 24.08 55.63
N ILE A 34 15.39 23.71 55.64
CA ILE A 34 14.76 22.92 54.58
C ILE A 34 14.73 23.70 53.25
N VAL A 35 14.36 24.99 53.28
CA VAL A 35 14.36 25.84 52.08
C VAL A 35 15.77 26.00 51.51
N ALA A 36 16.77 26.24 52.37
CA ALA A 36 18.16 26.32 51.95
C ALA A 36 18.66 24.99 51.37
N LEU A 37 18.28 23.86 51.98
CA LEU A 37 18.67 22.52 51.50
C LEU A 37 17.98 22.18 50.17
N LEU A 38 16.72 22.60 49.98
CA LEU A 38 15.99 22.48 48.71
C LEU A 38 16.55 23.41 47.62
N LEU A 39 17.02 24.61 47.96
CA LEU A 39 17.69 25.50 47.00
C LEU A 39 19.08 24.96 46.62
N LEU A 40 19.82 24.41 47.58
CA LEU A 40 21.14 23.81 47.34
C LEU A 40 21.04 22.50 46.53
N HIS A 41 20.01 21.67 46.76
CA HIS A 41 19.83 20.42 46.03
C HIS A 41 19.00 20.58 44.74
N GLY A 42 18.09 21.56 44.69
CA GLY A 42 17.27 21.89 43.52
C GLY A 42 18.05 22.53 42.37
N GLY A 43 19.22 23.12 42.66
CA GLY A 43 20.17 23.61 41.66
C GLY A 43 20.92 22.50 40.91
N GLN A 44 20.88 21.25 41.40
CA GLN A 44 21.31 20.09 40.64
C GLN A 44 20.14 19.55 39.80
N ALA A 45 19.64 20.39 38.88
CA ALA A 45 19.08 19.86 37.65
C ALA A 45 20.15 18.93 37.08
N ARG A 46 19.91 17.61 37.17
CA ARG A 46 20.78 16.56 36.67
C ARG A 46 21.26 16.99 35.28
N GLN A 47 22.50 17.46 35.19
CA GLN A 47 23.24 17.43 33.94
C GLN A 47 23.34 15.93 33.67
N GLY A 48 22.39 15.42 32.88
CA GLY A 48 22.53 14.11 32.27
C GLY A 48 23.92 14.03 31.65
N PRO A 49 24.49 12.83 31.49
CA PRO A 49 25.83 12.66 30.95
C PRO A 49 25.99 13.61 29.76
N ARG A 50 26.91 14.58 29.88
CA ARG A 50 27.21 15.49 28.77
C ARG A 50 27.55 14.56 27.62
N ILE A 51 26.64 14.46 26.67
CA ILE A 51 26.87 13.72 25.44
C ILE A 51 28.16 14.33 24.92
N GLY A 52 29.25 13.56 24.94
CA GLY A 52 30.57 14.07 24.59
C GLY A 52 30.48 14.81 23.26
N ASP A 53 31.19 15.94 23.15
CA ASP A 53 31.08 16.82 21.98
C ASP A 53 31.06 15.99 20.70
N CYS A 54 29.98 16.16 19.94
CA CYS A 54 29.76 15.44 18.71
C CYS A 54 30.76 15.93 17.66
N THR A 55 31.95 15.34 17.68
CA THR A 55 33.06 15.78 16.84
C THR A 55 33.06 15.12 15.47
N ASN A 56 32.46 13.93 15.35
CA ASN A 56 32.38 13.18 14.10
C ASN A 56 31.38 13.81 13.10
N GLU A 57 31.65 13.64 11.81
CA GLU A 57 30.80 14.24 10.79
C GLU A 57 29.40 13.61 10.70
N SER A 58 29.31 12.34 11.07
CA SER A 58 28.03 11.63 11.16
C SER A 58 27.06 12.29 12.15
N CYS A 59 27.57 13.00 13.17
CA CYS A 59 26.76 13.72 14.14
C CYS A 59 26.63 15.22 13.85
N LYS A 60 27.70 15.88 13.38
CA LYS A 60 27.63 17.31 13.00
C LYS A 60 26.65 17.57 11.86
N ARG A 61 26.48 16.62 10.95
CA ARG A 61 25.59 16.76 9.80
C ARG A 61 24.10 16.85 10.21
N PRO A 62 23.54 15.92 11.00
CA PRO A 62 22.19 16.05 11.55
C PRO A 62 21.97 17.33 12.34
N CYS A 63 22.93 17.77 13.17
CA CYS A 63 22.82 19.02 13.92
C CYS A 63 22.73 20.23 12.98
N ARG A 64 23.60 20.32 11.98
CA ARG A 64 23.53 21.38 10.95
C ARG A 64 22.22 21.34 10.18
N ASP A 65 21.74 20.15 9.82
CA ASP A 65 20.45 20.00 9.14
C ASP A 65 19.29 20.47 10.04
N LEU A 66 19.34 20.19 11.34
CA LEU A 66 18.35 20.63 12.33
C LEU A 66 18.39 22.14 12.53
N ASP A 67 19.57 22.74 12.70
CA ASP A 67 19.75 24.19 12.85
C ASP A 67 19.17 24.94 11.66
N LEU A 68 19.36 24.39 10.45
CA LEU A 68 18.79 24.95 9.24
C LEU A 68 17.26 24.81 9.19
N LEU A 69 16.66 23.85 9.88
CA LEU A 69 15.20 23.65 9.89
C LEU A 69 14.52 24.54 10.94
N THR A 70 15.22 24.86 12.03
CA THR A 70 14.70 25.64 13.16
C THR A 70 14.69 27.14 12.93
N ASN A 71 13.76 27.85 13.57
CA ASN A 71 13.75 29.30 13.68
C ASN A 71 14.33 29.74 15.03
N PRO A 72 15.56 30.28 15.07
CA PRO A 72 16.15 30.75 16.32
C PRO A 72 15.40 31.94 16.94
N HIS A 73 14.51 32.60 16.20
CA HIS A 73 13.72 33.74 16.67
C HIS A 73 12.34 33.36 17.22
N ALA A 74 11.91 32.11 17.07
CA ALA A 74 10.68 31.61 17.70
C ALA A 74 11.02 30.95 19.03
N ASP A 75 10.37 31.37 20.12
CA ASP A 75 10.50 30.73 21.42
C ASP A 75 9.83 29.34 21.36
N PRO A 76 10.59 28.23 21.53
CA PRO A 76 10.02 26.88 21.47
C PRO A 76 9.01 26.61 22.59
N CYS A 77 9.04 27.36 23.70
CA CYS A 77 8.06 27.23 24.77
C CYS A 77 6.72 27.92 24.45
N GLN A 78 6.71 28.84 23.50
CA GLN A 78 5.50 29.57 23.07
C GLN A 78 4.96 29.07 21.73
N ASP A 79 5.84 28.75 20.77
CA ASP A 79 5.49 28.21 19.47
C ASP A 79 6.53 27.19 19.01
N PHE A 80 6.47 25.99 19.61
CA PHE A 80 7.34 24.88 19.22
C PHE A 80 7.22 24.54 17.73
N TYR A 81 6.03 24.67 17.15
CA TYR A 81 5.79 24.34 15.74
C TYR A 81 6.47 25.35 14.81
N GLY A 82 6.28 26.65 15.03
CA GLY A 82 6.96 27.72 14.30
C GLY A 82 8.47 27.69 14.53
N HIS A 83 8.92 27.22 15.70
CA HIS A 83 10.34 26.96 15.96
C HIS A 83 10.88 25.83 15.08
N VAL A 84 10.28 24.63 15.08
CA VAL A 84 10.89 23.46 14.40
C VAL A 84 10.52 23.31 12.91
N CYS A 85 9.43 23.91 12.43
CA CYS A 85 8.93 23.75 11.06
C CYS A 85 9.16 24.97 10.16
N HIS A 86 9.89 25.97 10.62
CA HIS A 86 10.04 27.26 9.95
C HIS A 86 10.49 27.18 8.51
N ARG A 87 11.58 26.44 8.24
CA ARG A 87 12.12 26.32 6.88
C ARG A 87 11.15 25.64 5.93
N TRP A 88 10.36 24.68 6.41
CA TRP A 88 9.31 24.07 5.62
C TRP A 88 8.17 25.08 5.34
N GLN A 89 7.79 25.90 6.33
CA GLN A 89 6.79 26.96 6.12
C GLN A 89 7.27 27.98 5.06
N GLN A 90 8.54 28.41 5.12
CA GLN A 90 9.13 29.30 4.12
C GLN A 90 9.10 28.69 2.70
N LYS A 91 9.56 27.43 2.55
CA LYS A 91 9.58 26.73 1.25
C LYS A 91 8.19 26.48 0.68
N THR A 92 7.21 26.18 1.53
CA THR A 92 5.83 25.90 1.07
C THR A 92 5.06 27.18 0.75
N ALA A 93 5.26 28.26 1.51
CA ALA A 93 4.69 29.57 1.22
C ALA A 93 5.13 30.09 -0.17
N ALA A 94 6.39 29.88 -0.54
CA ALA A 94 6.94 30.33 -1.82
C ALA A 94 6.46 29.52 -3.05
N SER A 95 5.97 28.29 -2.88
CA SER A 95 5.87 27.34 -4.00
C SER A 95 4.45 27.02 -4.50
N SER A 96 3.38 27.32 -3.75
CA SER A 96 2.03 26.91 -4.24
C SER A 96 0.83 27.73 -3.80
N GLY A 97 0.96 28.84 -3.06
CA GLY A 97 -0.18 29.65 -2.56
C GLY A 97 -1.18 28.90 -1.67
N ASN A 98 -1.04 27.58 -1.55
CA ASN A 98 -1.82 26.66 -0.75
C ASN A 98 -0.87 25.90 0.18
N PRO A 99 -1.21 25.76 1.48
CA PRO A 99 -0.39 25.00 2.41
C PRO A 99 -0.33 23.53 2.01
N VAL A 100 0.89 23.00 1.86
CA VAL A 100 1.14 21.60 1.49
C VAL A 100 1.83 20.93 2.66
N THR A 101 1.18 19.96 3.33
CA THR A 101 1.74 19.22 4.49
C THR A 101 3.17 18.71 4.25
N PHE A 102 4.00 18.62 5.30
CA PHE A 102 5.38 18.13 5.23
C PHE A 102 5.50 16.81 4.46
N LEU A 103 4.68 15.81 4.79
CA LEU A 103 4.67 14.52 4.09
C LEU A 103 4.36 14.64 2.59
N ARG A 104 3.50 15.59 2.21
CA ARG A 104 3.16 15.83 0.80
C ARG A 104 4.28 16.55 0.06
N TYR A 105 4.99 17.47 0.74
CA TYR A 105 6.18 18.13 0.22
C TYR A 105 7.33 17.13 0.01
N GLU A 106 7.69 16.35 1.03
CA GLU A 106 8.76 15.34 0.93
C GLU A 106 8.44 14.28 -0.11
N ARG A 107 7.18 13.83 -0.18
CA ARG A 107 6.74 12.93 -1.24
C ARG A 107 6.94 13.54 -2.63
N ARG A 108 6.72 14.84 -2.80
CA ARG A 108 6.93 15.54 -4.08
C ARG A 108 8.41 15.59 -4.43
N GLU A 109 9.29 15.96 -3.49
CA GLU A 109 10.73 15.99 -3.71
C GLU A 109 11.27 14.60 -4.06
N LEU A 110 10.88 13.57 -3.31
CA LEU A 110 11.23 12.18 -3.60
C LEU A 110 10.78 11.78 -5.01
N MET A 111 9.56 12.12 -5.41
CA MET A 111 9.05 11.81 -6.75
C MET A 111 9.82 12.54 -7.86
N ARG A 112 10.27 13.78 -7.61
CA ARG A 112 11.17 14.49 -8.57
C ARG A 112 12.51 13.79 -8.69
N HIS A 113 13.10 13.35 -7.58
CA HIS A 113 14.37 12.63 -7.59
C HIS A 113 14.27 11.29 -8.32
N ILE A 114 13.19 10.53 -8.08
CA ILE A 114 12.93 9.28 -8.80
C ILE A 114 12.73 9.55 -10.30
N ASN A 115 11.98 10.58 -10.67
CA ASN A 115 11.81 10.97 -12.08
C ASN A 115 13.13 11.29 -12.76
N TYR A 116 13.96 12.13 -12.14
CA TYR A 116 15.29 12.47 -12.63
C TYR A 116 16.14 11.21 -12.84
N THR A 117 16.12 10.30 -11.86
CA THR A 117 16.87 9.04 -11.91
C THR A 117 16.38 8.13 -13.05
N LEU A 118 15.07 7.88 -13.15
CA LEU A 118 14.51 6.98 -14.16
C LEU A 118 14.62 7.54 -15.58
N SER A 119 14.44 8.85 -15.75
CA SER A 119 14.63 9.51 -17.05
C SER A 119 16.09 9.50 -17.51
N GLY A 120 17.04 9.62 -16.58
CA GLY A 120 18.48 9.47 -16.85
C GLY A 120 18.87 8.04 -17.26
N MET A 121 18.29 7.02 -16.61
CA MET A 121 18.53 5.60 -16.92
C MET A 121 18.12 5.18 -18.34
N ASN A 122 17.28 5.95 -19.03
CA ASN A 122 16.95 5.64 -20.43
C ASN A 122 18.14 5.86 -21.38
N ARG A 123 19.13 6.67 -20.96
CA ARG A 123 20.32 7.00 -21.76
C ARG A 123 21.49 6.03 -21.54
N ALA A 124 21.52 5.32 -20.41
CA ALA A 124 22.57 4.38 -20.05
C ALA A 124 21.97 3.03 -19.65
N LYS A 125 22.44 1.92 -20.22
CA LYS A 125 21.95 0.57 -19.86
C LYS A 125 22.27 0.32 -18.37
N PRO A 126 21.27 0.24 -17.47
CA PRO A 126 21.54 0.12 -16.05
C PRO A 126 22.10 -1.27 -15.73
N ALA A 127 22.91 -1.35 -14.67
CA ALA A 127 23.58 -2.59 -14.27
C ALA A 127 22.61 -3.73 -13.91
N SER A 128 21.38 -3.39 -13.50
CA SER A 128 20.33 -4.37 -13.17
C SER A 128 19.25 -4.43 -14.25
N PHE A 129 18.98 -5.64 -14.74
CA PHE A 129 17.86 -5.91 -15.65
C PHE A 129 16.50 -5.53 -15.06
N ALA A 130 16.34 -5.61 -13.74
CA ALA A 130 15.11 -5.18 -13.06
C ALA A 130 14.94 -3.66 -13.13
N LEU A 131 16.02 -2.90 -12.90
CA LEU A 131 16.00 -1.44 -13.03
C LEU A 131 15.74 -1.01 -14.49
N TYR A 132 16.32 -1.74 -15.46
CA TYR A 132 16.04 -1.50 -16.87
C TYR A 132 14.54 -1.62 -17.19
N LYS A 133 13.88 -2.68 -16.72
CA LYS A 133 12.44 -2.87 -16.91
C LYS A 133 11.61 -1.75 -16.29
N VAL A 134 11.97 -1.30 -15.08
CA VAL A 134 11.31 -0.18 -14.40
C VAL A 134 11.45 1.11 -15.22
N ALA A 135 12.67 1.43 -15.67
CA ALA A 135 12.93 2.62 -16.46
C ALA A 135 12.17 2.59 -17.80
N LYS A 136 12.16 1.46 -18.50
CA LYS A 136 11.42 1.30 -19.77
C LYS A 136 9.91 1.36 -19.60
N PHE A 137 9.37 0.79 -18.52
CA PHE A 137 7.96 0.91 -18.23
C PHE A 137 7.58 2.38 -17.91
N TYR A 138 8.41 3.06 -17.13
CA TYR A 138 8.22 4.48 -16.83
C TYR A 138 8.25 5.34 -18.10
N GLU A 139 9.24 5.13 -18.97
CA GLU A 139 9.37 5.80 -20.28
C GLU A 139 8.12 5.60 -21.15
N SER A 140 7.64 4.36 -21.23
CA SER A 140 6.42 4.03 -21.99
C SER A 140 5.21 4.78 -21.45
N CYS A 141 5.10 4.90 -20.12
CA CYS A 141 4.02 5.67 -19.50
C CYS A 141 4.15 7.17 -19.81
N GLU A 142 5.35 7.76 -19.66
CA GLU A 142 5.54 9.17 -19.99
C GLU A 142 5.19 9.47 -21.45
N ARG A 143 5.63 8.62 -22.38
CA ARG A 143 5.28 8.75 -23.81
C ARG A 143 3.78 8.69 -24.00
N PHE A 144 3.11 7.70 -23.41
CA PHE A 144 1.66 7.57 -23.48
C PHE A 144 0.94 8.83 -23.00
N VAL A 145 1.32 9.38 -21.84
CA VAL A 145 0.63 10.55 -21.30
C VAL A 145 0.91 11.83 -22.12
N ARG A 146 2.11 11.96 -22.71
CA ARG A 146 2.48 13.10 -23.58
C ARG A 146 1.76 13.09 -24.92
N MET A 147 1.43 11.92 -25.47
CA MET A 147 0.77 11.79 -26.79
C MET A 147 -0.68 12.28 -26.83
N GLY A 148 -1.26 12.78 -25.73
CA GLY A 148 -2.58 13.38 -25.80
C GLY A 148 -3.71 12.36 -26.02
N THR A 149 -4.86 12.85 -26.50
CA THR A 149 -6.03 12.04 -26.87
C THR A 149 -5.83 11.22 -28.15
N ALA A 150 -4.89 11.63 -29.02
CA ALA A 150 -4.56 10.91 -30.25
C ALA A 150 -4.08 9.46 -30.00
N SER A 151 -3.53 9.18 -28.82
CA SER A 151 -3.09 7.84 -28.42
C SER A 151 -4.19 6.96 -27.80
N VAL A 152 -5.38 7.51 -27.50
CA VAL A 152 -6.44 6.74 -26.82
C VAL A 152 -6.94 5.64 -27.75
N SER A 153 -7.09 5.91 -29.05
CA SER A 153 -7.49 4.90 -30.05
C SER A 153 -6.49 3.74 -30.16
N GLU A 154 -5.19 4.02 -30.18
CA GLU A 154 -4.14 2.99 -30.19
C GLU A 154 -4.11 2.19 -28.87
N ALA A 155 -4.21 2.90 -27.74
CA ALA A 155 -4.27 2.26 -26.43
C ALA A 155 -5.57 1.48 -26.19
N LEU A 156 -6.62 1.75 -26.97
CA LEU A 156 -7.87 1.00 -26.97
C LEU A 156 -7.77 -0.32 -27.74
N LEU A 157 -6.76 -0.53 -28.60
CA LEU A 157 -6.63 -1.75 -29.39
C LEU A 157 -6.59 -3.04 -28.55
N PRO A 158 -5.82 -3.14 -27.45
CA PRO A 158 -5.89 -4.31 -26.58
C PRO A 158 -7.28 -4.52 -25.98
N PHE A 159 -7.99 -3.42 -25.66
CA PHE A 159 -9.35 -3.47 -25.13
C PHE A 159 -10.39 -3.85 -26.18
N ARG A 160 -10.09 -3.74 -27.48
CA ARG A 160 -10.95 -4.29 -28.54
C ARG A 160 -11.11 -5.79 -28.40
N TYR A 161 -10.01 -6.50 -28.17
CA TYR A 161 -10.02 -7.95 -27.99
C TYR A 161 -10.78 -8.33 -26.71
N TYR A 162 -10.46 -7.69 -25.59
CA TYR A 162 -11.13 -7.93 -24.31
C TYR A 162 -12.61 -7.57 -24.33
N GLY A 163 -12.95 -6.45 -24.97
CA GLY A 163 -14.32 -5.97 -25.13
C GLY A 163 -15.16 -6.90 -25.99
N ARG A 164 -14.66 -7.32 -27.15
CA ARG A 164 -15.36 -8.30 -28.00
C ARG A 164 -15.54 -9.64 -27.29
N LYS A 165 -14.49 -10.15 -26.63
CA LYS A 165 -14.59 -11.41 -25.88
C LYS A 165 -15.65 -11.31 -24.78
N LEU A 166 -15.67 -10.20 -24.03
CA LEU A 166 -16.61 -9.97 -22.94
C LEU A 166 -18.05 -9.77 -23.45
N LEU A 167 -18.25 -8.96 -24.48
CA LEU A 167 -19.58 -8.68 -25.06
C LEU A 167 -20.22 -9.90 -25.74
N ASN A 168 -19.40 -10.87 -26.17
CA ASN A 168 -19.88 -12.13 -26.73
C ASN A 168 -20.23 -13.18 -25.66
N MET A 169 -20.02 -12.89 -24.37
CA MET A 169 -20.41 -13.81 -23.29
C MET A 169 -21.92 -13.76 -23.11
N SER A 170 -22.56 -14.92 -23.22
CA SER A 170 -24.02 -15.05 -23.13
C SER A 170 -24.48 -15.60 -21.78
N THR A 171 -23.59 -16.23 -21.02
CA THR A 171 -23.94 -16.91 -19.76
C THR A 171 -23.24 -16.28 -18.57
N PHE A 172 -23.93 -16.24 -17.43
CA PHE A 172 -23.39 -15.69 -16.19
C PHE A 172 -22.08 -16.38 -15.74
N PRO A 173 -21.95 -17.72 -15.81
CA PRO A 173 -20.68 -18.39 -15.48
C PRO A 173 -19.48 -17.95 -16.32
N GLN A 174 -19.67 -17.67 -17.62
CA GLN A 174 -18.60 -17.15 -18.47
C GLN A 174 -18.14 -15.77 -18.01
N VAL A 175 -19.07 -14.91 -17.59
CA VAL A 175 -18.77 -13.58 -17.07
C VAL A 175 -17.98 -13.66 -15.76
N VAL A 176 -18.40 -14.52 -14.82
CA VAL A 176 -17.68 -14.76 -13.56
C VAL A 176 -16.28 -15.31 -13.83
N ARG A 177 -16.15 -16.29 -14.74
CA ARG A 177 -14.86 -16.82 -15.17
C ARG A 177 -13.93 -15.73 -15.69
N TYR A 178 -14.47 -14.82 -16.47
CA TYR A 178 -13.71 -13.72 -17.02
C TYR A 178 -13.28 -12.69 -15.96
N ILE A 179 -14.14 -12.38 -14.99
CA ILE A 179 -13.80 -11.52 -13.84
C ILE A 179 -12.65 -12.12 -13.03
N VAL A 180 -12.73 -13.42 -12.75
CA VAL A 180 -11.69 -14.17 -12.01
C VAL A 180 -10.39 -14.16 -12.79
N GLN A 181 -10.42 -14.49 -14.07
CA GLN A 181 -9.24 -14.44 -14.94
C GLN A 181 -8.60 -13.05 -14.99
N LEU A 182 -9.40 -11.99 -15.13
CA LEU A 182 -8.88 -10.62 -15.13
C LEU A 182 -8.23 -10.24 -13.80
N SER A 183 -8.84 -10.64 -12.69
CA SER A 183 -8.35 -10.32 -11.35
C SER A 183 -7.07 -11.08 -11.03
N LEU A 184 -7.07 -12.41 -11.19
CA LEU A 184 -5.94 -13.27 -10.84
C LEU A 184 -4.79 -13.20 -11.86
N ALA A 185 -5.09 -13.27 -13.16
CA ALA A 185 -4.03 -13.30 -14.18
C ALA A 185 -3.51 -11.90 -14.54
N ARG A 186 -4.35 -10.86 -14.42
CA ARG A 186 -4.01 -9.49 -14.87
C ARG A 186 -3.99 -8.44 -13.76
N GLY A 187 -4.45 -8.76 -12.55
CA GLY A 187 -4.58 -7.78 -11.46
C GLY A 187 -5.63 -6.70 -11.73
N ILE A 188 -6.53 -6.93 -12.69
CA ILE A 188 -7.58 -5.97 -13.06
C ILE A 188 -8.80 -6.24 -12.18
N GLN A 189 -8.90 -5.45 -11.13
CA GLN A 189 -10.04 -5.49 -10.21
C GLN A 189 -11.26 -4.85 -10.86
N THR A 190 -12.41 -5.52 -10.83
CA THR A 190 -13.67 -4.99 -11.37
C THR A 190 -14.60 -4.60 -10.21
N VAL A 191 -15.81 -5.15 -10.18
CA VAL A 191 -16.76 -5.11 -9.06
C VAL A 191 -16.43 -6.14 -7.98
N LEU A 192 -15.60 -7.11 -8.32
CA LEU A 192 -14.96 -8.04 -7.39
C LEU A 192 -13.45 -7.80 -7.45
N ASP A 193 -12.81 -7.87 -6.29
CA ASP A 193 -11.37 -7.89 -6.14
C ASP A 193 -10.95 -9.28 -5.66
N ILE A 194 -10.41 -10.05 -6.59
CA ILE A 194 -9.99 -11.44 -6.37
C ILE A 194 -8.48 -11.49 -6.44
N SER A 195 -7.87 -11.82 -5.33
CA SER A 195 -6.42 -11.84 -5.19
C SER A 195 -5.97 -13.00 -4.31
N LEU A 196 -4.66 -13.25 -4.29
CA LEU A 196 -4.05 -14.24 -3.40
C LEU A 196 -3.39 -13.50 -2.24
N ASN A 197 -3.84 -13.80 -1.02
CA ASN A 197 -3.13 -13.43 0.19
C ASN A 197 -2.01 -14.44 0.45
N ARG A 198 -0.82 -13.93 0.76
CA ARG A 198 0.32 -14.76 1.16
C ARG A 198 0.48 -14.67 2.67
N PHE A 199 0.26 -15.78 3.34
CA PHE A 199 0.71 -16.02 4.69
C PHE A 199 2.08 -16.74 4.64
N PRO A 200 2.87 -16.70 5.72
CA PRO A 200 4.17 -17.37 5.76
C PRO A 200 4.11 -18.86 5.38
N GLU A 201 3.00 -19.52 5.74
CA GLU A 201 2.83 -20.97 5.59
C GLU A 201 1.78 -21.37 4.53
N ALA A 202 0.99 -20.41 4.05
CA ALA A 202 -0.14 -20.71 3.16
C ALA A 202 -0.47 -19.56 2.22
N VAL A 203 -1.04 -19.90 1.06
CA VAL A 203 -1.67 -18.93 0.17
C VAL A 203 -3.18 -19.10 0.30
N SER A 204 -3.89 -18.02 0.63
CA SER A 204 -5.35 -18.04 0.68
C SER A 204 -5.94 -17.17 -0.41
N LEU A 205 -7.10 -17.59 -0.94
CA LEU A 205 -7.88 -16.74 -1.82
C LEU A 205 -8.47 -15.60 -1.01
N ARG A 206 -8.39 -14.39 -1.55
CA ARG A 206 -9.02 -13.20 -1.02
C ARG A 206 -10.07 -12.71 -2.01
N LEU A 207 -11.31 -12.60 -1.54
CA LEU A 207 -12.46 -12.17 -2.30
C LEU A 207 -13.09 -10.94 -1.65
N LEU A 208 -12.76 -9.75 -2.14
CA LEU A 208 -13.32 -8.51 -1.62
C LEU A 208 -14.27 -7.88 -2.62
N ARG A 209 -15.04 -6.90 -2.15
CA ARG A 209 -15.74 -6.01 -3.07
C ARG A 209 -14.73 -5.15 -3.82
N GLY A 210 -14.96 -5.03 -5.11
CA GLY A 210 -14.24 -4.11 -5.97
C GLY A 210 -14.64 -2.66 -5.74
N GLN A 211 -14.24 -1.80 -6.68
CA GLN A 211 -14.53 -0.37 -6.62
C GLN A 211 -15.58 0.00 -7.68
N THR A 212 -16.55 0.83 -7.32
CA THR A 212 -17.47 1.45 -8.30
C THR A 212 -16.70 2.40 -9.23
N LEU A 213 -17.30 2.77 -10.37
CA LEU A 213 -16.67 3.68 -11.34
C LEU A 213 -16.28 5.00 -10.67
N SER A 214 -17.19 5.60 -9.90
CA SER A 214 -16.95 6.86 -9.19
C SER A 214 -15.75 6.76 -8.24
N ARG A 215 -15.64 5.63 -7.52
CA ARG A 215 -14.55 5.41 -6.55
C ARG A 215 -13.21 5.22 -7.25
N LYS A 216 -13.18 4.49 -8.37
CA LYS A 216 -11.95 4.33 -9.19
C LYS A 216 -11.44 5.66 -9.71
N MET A 217 -12.35 6.52 -10.16
CA MET A 217 -11.99 7.84 -10.69
C MET A 217 -11.70 8.87 -9.59
N ASN A 218 -11.88 8.50 -8.31
CA ASN A 218 -11.75 9.39 -7.15
C ASN A 218 -12.60 10.67 -7.31
N THR A 219 -13.78 10.53 -7.91
CA THR A 219 -14.67 11.67 -8.14
C THR A 219 -15.94 11.51 -7.35
N LYS A 220 -16.45 12.65 -6.88
CA LYS A 220 -17.88 12.74 -6.59
C LYS A 220 -18.62 12.39 -7.90
N PRO A 221 -19.78 11.74 -7.84
CA PRO A 221 -20.57 11.40 -9.02
C PRO A 221 -21.14 12.71 -9.58
N THR A 222 -20.29 13.45 -10.30
CA THR A 222 -20.59 14.76 -10.84
C THR A 222 -20.65 14.67 -12.36
N LEU A 223 -21.08 15.78 -12.96
CA LEU A 223 -21.08 16.03 -14.41
C LEU A 223 -19.78 15.59 -15.12
N SER A 224 -18.64 15.53 -14.43
CA SER A 224 -17.34 15.14 -15.00
C SER A 224 -17.26 13.65 -15.37
N LEU A 225 -17.80 12.73 -14.56
CA LEU A 225 -17.78 11.30 -14.89
C LEU A 225 -18.67 11.02 -16.11
N LYS A 226 -19.87 11.62 -16.15
CA LYS A 226 -20.77 11.51 -17.30
C LYS A 226 -20.12 12.02 -18.58
N LYS A 227 -19.54 13.23 -18.55
CA LYS A 227 -18.85 13.82 -19.71
C LYS A 227 -17.72 12.92 -20.20
N TYR A 228 -16.89 12.40 -19.28
CA TYR A 228 -15.81 11.51 -19.64
C TYR A 228 -16.30 10.18 -20.24
N LEU A 229 -17.32 9.56 -19.65
CA LEU A 229 -17.90 8.34 -20.19
C LEU A 229 -18.52 8.56 -21.57
N ILE A 230 -19.17 9.70 -21.84
CA ILE A 230 -19.68 10.02 -23.17
C ILE A 230 -18.54 10.07 -24.19
N GLN A 231 -17.45 10.77 -23.86
CA GLN A 231 -16.28 10.86 -24.73
C GLN A 231 -15.66 9.47 -24.98
N LEU A 232 -15.33 8.75 -23.91
CA LEU A 232 -14.70 7.44 -23.98
C LEU A 232 -15.58 6.40 -24.71
N MET A 233 -16.89 6.39 -24.43
CA MET A 233 -17.81 5.47 -25.10
C MET A 233 -18.05 5.85 -26.55
N GLY A 234 -17.92 7.12 -26.95
CA GLY A 234 -17.95 7.53 -28.35
C GLY A 234 -16.83 6.86 -29.16
N GLU A 235 -15.61 6.94 -28.66
CA GLU A 235 -14.42 6.31 -29.28
C GLU A 235 -14.53 4.78 -29.31
N VAL A 236 -14.94 4.19 -28.19
CA VAL A 236 -15.08 2.74 -28.03
C VAL A 236 -16.21 2.16 -28.88
N SER A 237 -17.34 2.86 -28.99
CA SER A 237 -18.50 2.39 -29.77
C SER A 237 -18.16 2.26 -31.25
N GLY A 238 -17.37 3.19 -31.80
CA GLY A 238 -16.87 3.10 -33.18
C GLY A 238 -15.99 1.86 -33.41
N MET A 239 -15.15 1.52 -32.43
CA MET A 239 -14.26 0.36 -32.50
C MET A 239 -14.99 -0.99 -32.37
N LEU A 240 -16.06 -1.03 -31.56
CA LEU A 240 -16.84 -2.24 -31.30
C LEU A 240 -18.01 -2.44 -32.26
N GLY A 241 -18.40 -1.41 -33.00
CA GLY A 241 -19.59 -1.43 -33.86
C GLY A 241 -20.91 -1.51 -33.08
N HIS A 242 -20.89 -1.15 -31.80
CA HIS A 242 -22.05 -1.21 -30.89
C HIS A 242 -22.16 0.11 -30.13
N ARG A 243 -23.36 0.70 -30.09
CA ARG A 243 -23.60 1.92 -29.30
C ARG A 243 -23.77 1.56 -27.83
N ILE A 244 -22.91 2.11 -26.98
CA ILE A 244 -22.98 1.93 -25.53
C ILE A 244 -23.80 3.08 -24.92
N ASN A 245 -24.89 2.74 -24.23
CA ASN A 245 -25.75 3.73 -23.56
C ASN A 245 -25.17 4.13 -22.20
N VAL A 246 -24.54 5.31 -22.14
CA VAL A 246 -23.94 5.86 -20.91
C VAL A 246 -24.95 6.05 -19.78
N THR A 247 -26.22 6.34 -20.09
CA THR A 247 -27.27 6.52 -19.09
C THR A 247 -27.52 5.22 -18.31
N VAL A 248 -27.54 4.07 -19.00
CA VAL A 248 -27.70 2.75 -18.37
C VAL A 248 -26.52 2.45 -17.45
N ILE A 249 -25.29 2.75 -17.88
CA ILE A 249 -24.08 2.57 -17.05
C ILE A 249 -24.14 3.41 -15.78
N LEU A 250 -24.62 4.66 -15.87
CA LEU A 250 -24.73 5.56 -14.73
C LEU A 250 -25.85 5.13 -13.76
N ASP A 251 -26.95 4.57 -14.25
CA ASP A 251 -28.00 3.98 -13.40
C ASP A 251 -27.48 2.76 -12.63
N ILE A 252 -26.76 1.86 -13.31
CA ILE A 252 -26.09 0.71 -12.69
C ILE A 252 -25.09 1.18 -11.63
N GLU A 253 -24.26 2.18 -11.93
CA GLU A 253 -23.32 2.77 -10.97
C GLU A 253 -24.02 3.31 -9.73
N GLN A 254 -25.16 4.01 -9.90
CA GLN A 254 -25.92 4.58 -8.80
C GLN A 254 -26.51 3.47 -7.91
N LYS A 255 -27.10 2.43 -8.50
CA LYS A 255 -27.63 1.26 -7.78
C LYS A 255 -26.51 0.54 -7.01
N LEU A 256 -25.40 0.22 -7.68
CA LEU A 256 -24.25 -0.44 -7.08
C LEU A 256 -23.67 0.35 -5.91
N ARG A 257 -23.59 1.68 -6.03
CA ARG A 257 -23.15 2.55 -4.92
C ARG A 257 -24.06 2.47 -3.71
N LYS A 258 -25.38 2.41 -3.89
CA LYS A 258 -26.33 2.29 -2.77
C LYS A 258 -26.09 0.98 -2.03
N TYR A 259 -25.98 -0.13 -2.76
CA TYR A 259 -25.65 -1.45 -2.19
C TYR A 259 -24.31 -1.42 -1.42
N MET A 260 -23.23 -0.94 -2.05
CA MET A 260 -21.90 -0.88 -1.43
C MET A 260 -21.76 0.15 -0.29
N ALA A 261 -22.69 1.09 -0.13
CA ALA A 261 -22.66 2.08 0.94
C ALA A 261 -23.38 1.60 2.20
N TRP A 262 -24.47 0.85 2.03
CA TRP A 262 -25.23 0.25 3.13
C TRP A 262 -24.33 -0.72 3.92
N GLU A 263 -23.64 -1.61 3.22
CA GLU A 263 -22.82 -2.67 3.82
C GLU A 263 -21.55 -2.19 4.55
N ARG A 264 -21.11 -0.93 4.34
CA ARG A 264 -19.89 -0.41 4.97
C ARG A 264 -19.97 -0.25 6.48
N ARG A 265 -21.18 -0.20 7.04
CA ARG A 265 -21.38 0.13 8.46
C ARG A 265 -21.18 -1.06 9.39
N GLU A 266 -21.24 -2.29 8.88
CA GLU A 266 -21.26 -3.50 9.72
C GLU A 266 -20.07 -4.44 9.54
N GLN A 267 -19.28 -4.33 8.47
CA GLN A 267 -18.36 -5.43 8.12
C GLN A 267 -16.90 -5.24 8.51
N ARG A 268 -16.42 -6.24 9.26
CA ARG A 268 -15.01 -6.66 9.33
C ARG A 268 -14.83 -7.80 8.33
N GLN A 269 -13.66 -7.86 7.68
CA GLN A 269 -13.29 -9.01 6.85
C GLN A 269 -13.46 -10.30 7.66
N SER A 270 -14.14 -11.28 7.07
CA SER A 270 -14.35 -12.59 7.67
C SER A 270 -13.52 -13.65 6.96
N ILE A 271 -13.34 -14.78 7.64
CA ILE A 271 -12.82 -16.01 7.06
C ILE A 271 -14.03 -16.88 6.77
N ALA A 272 -14.17 -17.34 5.53
CA ALA A 272 -15.23 -18.24 5.11
C ALA A 272 -14.63 -19.48 4.45
N ILE A 273 -15.45 -20.52 4.30
CA ILE A 273 -15.08 -21.70 3.53
C ILE A 273 -15.64 -21.51 2.12
N LEU A 274 -14.89 -21.90 1.09
CA LEU A 274 -15.29 -21.69 -0.31
C LEU A 274 -16.68 -22.29 -0.64
N ARG A 275 -17.05 -23.39 0.02
CA ARG A 275 -18.38 -24.01 -0.12
C ARG A 275 -19.56 -23.11 0.27
N ASP A 276 -19.32 -22.03 1.02
CA ASP A 276 -20.37 -21.11 1.46
C ASP A 276 -20.74 -20.10 0.34
N LEU A 277 -20.02 -20.09 -0.79
CA LEU A 277 -20.24 -19.17 -1.93
C LEU A 277 -21.24 -19.66 -3.00
N THR A 278 -22.06 -20.67 -2.70
CA THR A 278 -22.81 -21.45 -3.71
C THR A 278 -24.15 -20.86 -4.19
N ALA A 279 -24.54 -19.65 -3.78
CA ALA A 279 -25.90 -19.18 -4.03
C ALA A 279 -26.27 -19.04 -5.53
N ASP A 280 -25.35 -18.57 -6.38
CA ASP A 280 -25.64 -18.28 -7.81
C ASP A 280 -24.83 -19.12 -8.81
N MET A 281 -23.88 -19.90 -8.33
CA MET A 281 -22.98 -20.73 -9.15
C MET A 281 -22.68 -22.02 -8.38
N ARG A 282 -22.65 -23.16 -9.08
CA ARG A 282 -22.38 -24.46 -8.44
C ARG A 282 -20.96 -24.46 -7.89
N LEU A 283 -20.73 -25.15 -6.77
CA LEU A 283 -19.42 -25.21 -6.12
C LEU A 283 -18.30 -25.68 -7.08
N ASN A 284 -18.60 -26.69 -7.91
CA ASN A 284 -17.64 -27.20 -8.89
C ASN A 284 -17.32 -26.16 -9.97
N GLU A 285 -18.30 -25.35 -10.38
CA GLU A 285 -18.07 -24.26 -11.35
C GLU A 285 -17.18 -23.18 -10.75
N TRP A 286 -17.38 -22.83 -9.47
CA TRP A 286 -16.49 -21.91 -8.74
C TRP A 286 -15.06 -22.42 -8.69
N LEU A 287 -14.88 -23.68 -8.31
CA LEU A 287 -13.58 -24.34 -8.25
C LEU A 287 -12.91 -24.37 -9.61
N ASP A 288 -13.62 -24.76 -10.66
CA ASP A 288 -13.10 -24.80 -12.03
C ASP A 288 -12.66 -23.41 -12.50
N VAL A 289 -13.47 -22.40 -12.21
CA VAL A 289 -13.19 -21.01 -12.57
C VAL A 289 -11.96 -20.48 -11.83
N ILE A 290 -11.89 -20.67 -10.51
CA ILE A 290 -10.77 -20.16 -9.70
C ILE A 290 -9.49 -20.92 -10.03
N ASN A 291 -9.54 -22.25 -10.06
CA ASN A 291 -8.34 -23.08 -10.28
C ASN A 291 -7.82 -23.05 -11.71
N ALA A 292 -8.58 -22.56 -12.69
CA ALA A 292 -8.12 -22.41 -14.07
C ALA A 292 -6.92 -21.47 -14.20
N ASP A 293 -6.85 -20.41 -13.39
CA ASP A 293 -5.79 -19.40 -13.44
C ASP A 293 -4.80 -19.51 -12.25
N LEU A 294 -4.98 -20.49 -11.35
CA LEU A 294 -4.08 -20.72 -10.22
C LEU A 294 -2.97 -21.73 -10.54
N PRO A 295 -1.73 -21.50 -10.06
CA PRO A 295 -0.68 -22.53 -10.07
C PRO A 295 -1.12 -23.79 -9.31
N GLN A 296 -0.65 -24.97 -9.74
CA GLN A 296 -1.02 -26.25 -9.12
C GLN A 296 -0.87 -26.27 -7.60
N GLN A 297 0.22 -25.69 -7.07
CA GLN A 297 0.47 -25.63 -5.62
C GLN A 297 -0.45 -24.67 -4.84
N HIS A 298 -1.26 -23.87 -5.53
CA HIS A 298 -2.17 -22.89 -4.94
C HIS A 298 -3.63 -23.17 -5.28
N LYS A 299 -3.92 -24.31 -5.93
CA LYS A 299 -5.30 -24.68 -6.21
C LYS A 299 -6.07 -24.83 -4.90
N VAL A 300 -7.26 -24.28 -4.89
CA VAL A 300 -8.19 -24.35 -3.78
C VAL A 300 -9.12 -25.54 -3.96
N ASN A 301 -9.60 -26.08 -2.84
CA ASN A 301 -10.63 -27.11 -2.77
C ASN A 301 -11.85 -26.57 -2.02
N THR A 302 -12.88 -27.40 -1.85
CA THR A 302 -14.14 -27.03 -1.18
C THR A 302 -13.96 -26.55 0.25
N GLU A 303 -12.93 -27.05 0.94
CA GLU A 303 -12.62 -26.78 2.35
C GLU A 303 -11.56 -25.67 2.53
N SER A 304 -11.12 -25.06 1.42
CA SER A 304 -10.13 -23.98 1.49
C SER A 304 -10.71 -22.76 2.18
N MET A 305 -10.00 -22.27 3.20
CA MET A 305 -10.32 -21.02 3.89
C MET A 305 -10.01 -19.84 2.97
N ILE A 306 -10.98 -18.95 2.81
CA ILE A 306 -10.86 -17.75 2.01
C ILE A 306 -11.09 -16.52 2.88
N SER A 307 -10.34 -15.45 2.62
CA SER A 307 -10.61 -14.16 3.23
C SER A 307 -11.65 -13.44 2.38
N ILE A 308 -12.80 -13.12 2.97
CA ILE A 308 -13.91 -12.51 2.25
C ILE A 308 -14.35 -11.22 2.95
N ASP A 309 -14.82 -10.23 2.19
CA ASP A 309 -15.44 -9.04 2.81
C ASP A 309 -16.73 -9.45 3.56
N SER A 310 -17.64 -10.13 2.85
CA SER A 310 -18.84 -10.78 3.39
C SER A 310 -19.45 -11.71 2.37
N VAL A 311 -19.92 -12.87 2.81
CA VAL A 311 -20.61 -13.85 1.94
C VAL A 311 -21.86 -13.21 1.32
N ASP A 312 -22.69 -12.55 2.13
CA ASP A 312 -23.94 -11.93 1.68
C ASP A 312 -23.68 -10.83 0.63
N LEU A 313 -22.68 -9.99 0.86
CA LEU A 313 -22.33 -8.93 -0.09
C LEU A 313 -21.88 -9.51 -1.44
N ILE A 314 -21.04 -10.55 -1.41
CA ILE A 314 -20.56 -11.17 -2.64
C ILE A 314 -21.72 -11.83 -3.39
N GLN A 315 -22.60 -12.55 -2.70
CA GLN A 315 -23.80 -13.15 -3.30
C GLN A 315 -24.74 -12.07 -3.86
N LEU A 316 -24.94 -10.95 -3.15
CA LEU A 316 -25.72 -9.81 -3.62
C LEU A 316 -25.12 -9.17 -4.88
N LEU A 317 -23.79 -9.04 -4.94
CA LEU A 317 -23.12 -8.52 -6.14
C LEU A 317 -23.28 -9.47 -7.33
N LEU A 318 -23.14 -10.77 -7.11
CA LEU A 318 -23.28 -11.78 -8.16
C LEU A 318 -24.71 -11.82 -8.71
N SER A 319 -25.71 -11.89 -7.84
CA SER A 319 -27.12 -11.82 -8.21
C SER A 319 -27.46 -10.52 -8.95
N PHE A 320 -26.92 -9.38 -8.50
CA PHE A 320 -27.09 -8.10 -9.20
C PHE A 320 -26.58 -8.17 -10.66
N PHE A 321 -25.40 -8.74 -10.90
CA PHE A 321 -24.86 -8.88 -12.25
C PHE A 321 -25.60 -9.93 -13.09
N ARG A 322 -26.11 -10.98 -12.46
CA ARG A 322 -26.96 -11.99 -13.12
C ARG A 322 -28.23 -11.36 -13.67
N VAL A 323 -28.92 -10.53 -12.87
CA VAL A 323 -30.16 -9.85 -13.27
C VAL A 323 -29.92 -8.83 -14.38
N LEU A 324 -28.79 -8.12 -14.36
CA LEU A 324 -28.47 -7.12 -15.39
C LEU A 324 -28.15 -7.73 -16.77
N GLY A 325 -27.78 -9.01 -16.85
CA GLY A 325 -27.44 -9.68 -18.11
C GLY A 325 -26.42 -8.91 -18.95
N LYS A 326 -26.79 -8.54 -20.18
CA LYS A 326 -25.91 -7.82 -21.12
C LYS A 326 -25.48 -6.45 -20.62
N ASP A 327 -26.34 -5.73 -19.90
CA ASP A 327 -25.99 -4.40 -19.38
C ASP A 327 -24.93 -4.51 -18.26
N GLY A 328 -24.98 -5.58 -17.48
CA GLY A 328 -23.94 -5.91 -16.49
C GLY A 328 -22.59 -6.18 -17.13
N VAL A 329 -22.58 -6.91 -18.25
CA VAL A 329 -21.38 -7.16 -19.06
C VAL A 329 -20.79 -5.86 -19.62
N VAL A 330 -21.63 -4.96 -20.15
CA VAL A 330 -21.20 -3.63 -20.62
C VAL A 330 -20.62 -2.82 -19.47
N TYR A 331 -21.26 -2.82 -18.29
CA TYR A 331 -20.73 -2.13 -17.12
C TYR A 331 -19.34 -2.67 -16.69
N LEU A 332 -19.16 -4.00 -16.70
CA LEU A 332 -17.85 -4.61 -16.42
C LEU A 332 -16.79 -4.23 -17.45
N PHE A 333 -17.18 -4.13 -18.72
CA PHE A 333 -16.28 -3.65 -19.76
C PHE A 333 -15.83 -2.20 -19.50
N VAL A 334 -16.74 -1.33 -19.09
CA VAL A 334 -16.40 0.04 -18.68
C VAL A 334 -15.50 0.05 -17.45
N GLN A 335 -15.71 -0.84 -16.48
CA GLN A 335 -14.82 -1.00 -15.32
C GLN A 335 -13.37 -1.34 -15.75
N ILE A 336 -13.21 -2.23 -16.73
CA ILE A 336 -11.91 -2.63 -17.29
C ILE A 336 -11.26 -1.46 -18.02
N LEU A 337 -12.02 -0.74 -18.86
CA LEU A 337 -11.55 0.46 -19.54
C LEU A 337 -11.08 1.50 -18.53
N LEU A 338 -11.90 1.85 -17.54
CA LEU A 338 -11.52 2.84 -16.53
C LEU A 338 -10.35 2.37 -15.66
N HIS A 339 -10.13 1.07 -15.49
CA HIS A 339 -8.92 0.58 -14.83
C HIS A 339 -7.66 0.91 -15.65
N GLY A 340 -7.71 0.72 -16.98
CA GLY A 340 -6.60 1.05 -17.89
C GLY A 340 -6.42 2.56 -18.12
N PHE A 341 -7.52 3.28 -18.30
CA PHE A 341 -7.56 4.71 -18.65
C PHE A 341 -7.71 5.65 -17.45
N ARG A 342 -7.59 5.13 -16.22
CA ARG A 342 -7.65 5.95 -14.99
C ARG A 342 -6.75 7.18 -15.06
N PHE A 343 -5.57 7.02 -15.67
CA PHE A 343 -4.59 8.10 -15.81
C PHE A 343 -5.01 9.18 -16.79
N ASP A 344 -5.62 8.80 -17.91
CA ASP A 344 -6.13 9.76 -18.90
C ASP A 344 -7.24 10.65 -18.30
N TYR A 345 -8.15 10.06 -17.53
CA TYR A 345 -9.14 10.82 -16.78
C TYR A 345 -8.52 11.83 -15.81
N LEU A 346 -7.55 11.39 -14.99
CA LEU A 346 -6.92 12.26 -14.00
C LEU A 346 -6.14 13.42 -14.65
N ARG A 347 -5.67 13.24 -15.89
CA ARG A 347 -5.06 14.32 -16.69
C ARG A 347 -6.08 15.42 -16.99
N GLY A 348 -7.29 15.07 -17.42
CA GLY A 348 -8.34 16.05 -17.74
C GLY A 348 -8.86 16.85 -16.53
N VAL A 349 -8.60 16.37 -15.31
CA VAL A 349 -9.08 17.00 -14.07
C VAL A 349 -8.00 17.83 -13.37
N SER A 350 -6.71 17.59 -13.63
CA SER A 350 -5.62 18.29 -12.94
C SER A 350 -5.13 19.51 -13.73
N SER A 351 -5.13 20.68 -13.08
CA SER A 351 -4.59 21.92 -13.64
C SER A 351 -3.06 21.95 -13.76
N ASN A 352 -2.34 21.04 -13.07
CA ASN A 352 -0.87 20.99 -13.09
C ASN A 352 -0.38 19.69 -13.75
N VAL A 353 -0.36 19.72 -15.09
CA VAL A 353 -0.17 18.56 -15.96
C VAL A 353 1.15 17.83 -15.66
N THR A 354 2.25 18.53 -15.44
CA THR A 354 3.58 17.92 -15.29
C THR A 354 3.78 17.15 -13.98
N GLU A 355 3.34 17.72 -12.84
CA GLU A 355 3.39 17.03 -11.54
C GLU A 355 2.45 15.82 -11.52
N SER A 356 1.30 15.94 -12.20
CA SER A 356 0.34 14.85 -12.37
C SER A 356 0.91 13.69 -13.17
N ILE A 357 1.64 13.95 -14.28
CA ILE A 357 2.25 12.93 -15.14
C ILE A 357 3.27 12.09 -14.37
N VAL A 358 4.25 12.74 -13.75
CA VAL A 358 5.33 12.06 -13.01
C VAL A 358 4.75 11.20 -11.89
N SER A 359 3.88 11.79 -11.07
CA SER A 359 3.25 11.08 -9.95
C SER A 359 2.39 9.90 -10.42
N SER A 360 1.75 10.04 -11.58
CA SER A 360 0.91 9.00 -12.18
C SER A 360 1.74 7.84 -12.71
N CYS A 361 2.77 8.12 -13.51
CA CYS A 361 3.62 7.09 -14.08
C CYS A 361 4.44 6.35 -13.02
N LEU A 362 4.91 7.04 -11.97
CA LEU A 362 5.56 6.38 -10.85
C LEU A 362 4.60 5.45 -10.10
N ARG A 363 3.35 5.88 -9.86
CA ARG A 363 2.33 5.02 -9.25
C ARG A 363 1.99 3.81 -10.12
N ALA A 364 1.86 4.00 -11.43
CA ALA A 364 1.64 2.91 -12.38
C ALA A 364 2.78 1.89 -12.31
N THR A 365 4.02 2.38 -12.38
CA THR A 365 5.23 1.56 -12.34
C THR A 365 5.34 0.80 -11.01
N GLN A 366 5.12 1.46 -9.88
CA GLN A 366 5.10 0.81 -8.56
C GLN A 366 4.02 -0.27 -8.46
N SER A 367 2.83 -0.02 -9.00
CA SER A 367 1.73 -0.98 -9.02
C SER A 367 2.12 -2.25 -9.80
N VAL A 368 2.67 -2.08 -11.01
CA VAL A 368 3.15 -3.20 -11.83
C VAL A 368 4.28 -3.95 -11.14
N MET A 369 5.22 -3.25 -10.49
CA MET A 369 6.35 -3.90 -9.81
C MET A 369 5.91 -4.69 -8.56
N ARG A 370 4.91 -4.20 -7.82
CA ARG A 370 4.32 -4.95 -6.69
C ARG A 370 3.62 -6.22 -7.17
N ASN A 371 2.82 -6.12 -8.23
CA ASN A 371 2.06 -7.25 -8.76
C ASN A 371 2.97 -8.27 -9.45
N THR A 372 4.04 -7.84 -10.12
CA THR A 372 5.01 -8.73 -10.76
C THR A 372 5.93 -9.43 -9.75
N ARG A 373 6.18 -8.89 -8.55
CA ARG A 373 6.86 -9.66 -7.47
C ARG A 373 6.01 -10.84 -7.00
N GLY A 374 4.68 -10.71 -7.03
CA GLY A 374 3.77 -11.84 -6.83
C GLY A 374 4.03 -12.95 -7.86
N LEU A 375 3.97 -12.61 -9.14
CA LEU A 375 4.16 -13.58 -10.23
C LEU A 375 5.61 -14.11 -10.34
N ALA A 376 6.61 -13.27 -10.13
CA ALA A 376 8.02 -13.63 -10.25
C ALA A 376 8.46 -14.58 -9.13
N GLY A 377 7.97 -14.39 -7.91
CA GLY A 377 8.22 -15.33 -6.80
C GLY A 377 7.81 -16.76 -7.15
N ALA A 378 6.62 -16.93 -7.75
CA ALA A 378 6.12 -18.24 -8.18
C ALA A 378 6.92 -18.86 -9.34
N VAL A 379 7.52 -18.03 -10.21
CA VAL A 379 8.35 -18.49 -11.33
C VAL A 379 9.79 -18.80 -10.90
N THR A 380 10.36 -18.03 -9.97
CA THR A 380 11.68 -18.33 -9.39
C THR A 380 11.64 -19.58 -8.51
N GLU A 381 10.56 -19.79 -7.78
CA GLU A 381 10.33 -21.00 -6.99
C GLU A 381 10.22 -22.23 -7.91
N ARG A 382 9.52 -22.14 -9.05
CA ARG A 382 9.55 -23.21 -10.09
C ARG A 382 10.95 -23.52 -10.61
N ARG A 383 11.82 -22.52 -10.81
CA ARG A 383 13.21 -22.74 -11.25
C ARG A 383 14.09 -23.31 -10.14
N ALA A 384 13.87 -22.92 -8.89
CA ALA A 384 14.57 -23.48 -7.74
C ALA A 384 14.16 -24.93 -7.49
N SER A 385 12.85 -25.23 -7.48
CA SER A 385 12.32 -26.59 -7.34
C SER A 385 12.70 -27.48 -8.53
N ALA A 386 12.66 -26.98 -9.77
CA ALA A 386 13.12 -27.76 -10.94
C ALA A 386 14.63 -28.04 -10.90
N ARG A 387 15.46 -27.12 -10.39
CA ARG A 387 16.88 -27.38 -10.15
C ARG A 387 17.12 -28.36 -9.01
N TRP A 388 16.30 -28.30 -7.96
CA TRP A 388 16.41 -29.21 -6.83
C TRP A 388 16.04 -30.64 -7.23
N VAL A 389 14.94 -30.82 -7.96
CA VAL A 389 14.52 -32.12 -8.55
C VAL A 389 15.57 -32.63 -9.54
N ALA A 390 16.07 -31.78 -10.45
CA ALA A 390 17.16 -32.18 -11.35
C ALA A 390 18.45 -32.57 -10.61
N SER A 391 18.76 -31.93 -9.48
CA SER A 391 19.93 -32.31 -8.67
C SER A 391 19.73 -33.61 -7.90
N GLN A 392 18.49 -33.95 -7.51
CA GLN A 392 18.16 -35.22 -6.88
C GLN A 392 18.16 -36.37 -7.89
N ASP A 393 17.68 -36.15 -9.12
CA ASP A 393 17.78 -37.13 -10.20
C ASP A 393 19.25 -37.40 -10.59
N GLN A 394 20.10 -36.36 -10.56
CA GLN A 394 21.54 -36.51 -10.78
C GLN A 394 22.23 -37.29 -9.64
N GLN A 395 21.87 -37.01 -8.38
CA GLN A 395 22.40 -37.74 -7.21
C GLN A 395 21.90 -39.18 -7.15
N GLY A 396 20.68 -39.47 -7.58
CA GLY A 396 20.17 -40.84 -7.73
C GLY A 396 20.92 -41.62 -8.83
N TYR A 397 21.21 -40.96 -9.96
CA TYR A 397 21.96 -41.57 -11.06
C TYR A 397 23.43 -41.86 -10.70
N ASP A 398 24.06 -40.98 -9.90
CA ASP A 398 25.43 -41.17 -9.43
C ASP A 398 25.53 -42.18 -8.27
N ALA A 399 24.51 -42.26 -7.40
CA ALA A 399 24.43 -43.29 -6.36
C ALA A 399 24.25 -44.70 -6.95
N ASP A 400 23.50 -44.84 -8.05
CA ASP A 400 23.27 -46.11 -8.74
C ASP A 400 24.50 -46.56 -9.58
N LYS A 401 25.39 -45.61 -9.90
CA LYS A 401 26.73 -45.87 -10.47
C LYS A 401 27.75 -46.21 -9.38
N ALA A 402 27.69 -45.56 -8.22
CA ALA A 402 28.57 -45.84 -7.09
C ALA A 402 28.25 -47.18 -6.41
N GLY A 403 26.98 -47.59 -6.37
CA GLY A 403 26.53 -48.88 -5.84
C GLY A 403 26.97 -50.10 -6.67
N ARG A 404 27.44 -49.90 -7.91
CA ARG A 404 28.00 -50.97 -8.76
C ARG A 404 29.52 -51.10 -8.72
N TYR A 405 30.22 -50.22 -7.99
CA TYR A 405 31.68 -50.26 -7.86
C TYR A 405 32.20 -50.58 -6.45
N HIS A 406 31.33 -50.73 -5.45
CA HIS A 406 31.72 -51.16 -4.10
C HIS A 406 31.03 -52.46 -3.69
N GLN A 407 31.38 -53.52 -4.42
CA GLN A 407 31.36 -54.90 -3.91
C GLN A 407 32.72 -55.54 -4.19
N ASN A 408 33.78 -54.89 -3.71
CA ASN A 408 35.06 -55.49 -3.36
C ASN A 408 35.83 -54.46 -2.54
N ASP A 409 36.69 -54.96 -1.66
CA ASP A 409 37.56 -54.25 -0.72
C ASP A 409 36.91 -53.75 0.58
N GLN A 410 36.81 -54.71 1.51
CA GLN A 410 37.00 -54.42 2.94
C GLN A 410 38.47 -54.07 3.23
N ALA A 411 38.62 -53.30 4.31
CA ALA A 411 39.82 -53.09 5.15
C ALA A 411 40.78 -51.96 4.76
N ARG A 412 40.68 -50.82 5.46
CA ARG A 412 41.68 -50.41 6.48
C ARG A 412 41.32 -49.10 7.19
N ASN A 413 41.74 -49.06 8.45
CA ASN A 413 41.56 -47.99 9.44
C ASN A 413 42.15 -46.63 9.02
N GLY A 414 41.55 -45.54 9.51
CA GLY A 414 42.19 -44.23 9.51
C GLY A 414 41.25 -43.09 9.90
N ILE A 415 41.27 -42.71 11.18
CA ILE A 415 40.66 -41.51 11.74
C ILE A 415 41.40 -40.27 11.20
N VAL A 416 40.71 -39.31 10.57
CA VAL A 416 41.18 -37.92 10.45
C VAL A 416 40.02 -36.93 10.56
N VAL A 417 40.30 -35.90 11.34
CA VAL A 417 39.53 -34.75 11.80
C VAL A 417 39.15 -33.80 10.65
N VAL A 418 37.91 -33.31 10.66
CA VAL A 418 37.42 -32.24 9.77
C VAL A 418 37.78 -30.88 10.36
N GLN A 419 38.54 -30.07 9.63
CA GLN A 419 38.78 -28.66 9.94
C GLN A 419 38.12 -27.79 8.86
N HIS A 420 37.20 -26.92 9.30
CA HIS A 420 36.52 -25.92 8.48
C HIS A 420 37.49 -24.80 8.06
N SER A 421 37.40 -24.36 6.81
CA SER A 421 37.82 -23.00 6.41
C SER A 421 36.78 -22.36 5.51
N LEU A 422 36.29 -21.21 5.98
CA LEU A 422 35.44 -20.24 5.31
C LEU A 422 36.20 -19.53 4.18
N GLY A 423 35.47 -19.25 3.10
CA GLY A 423 35.78 -18.24 2.08
C GLY A 423 34.48 -17.61 1.62
#